data_AF-A0A800BTL4-F1
#
_entry.id   AF-A0A800BTL4-F1
#
_cell.length_a   1.000
_cell.length_b   1.000
_cell.length_c   1.000
_cell.angle_alpha   90.00
_cell.angle_beta   90.00
_cell.angle_gamma   90.00
#
_symmetry.space_group_name_H-M   'P 1'
#
loop_
_entity.id
_entity.type
_entity.pdbx_description
1 polymer ?
#
loop_
_entity_poly.entity_id
_entity_poly.type
_entity_poly.pdbx_seq_one_letter_code
_entity_poly.pdbx_strand_id
1 'polypeptide(L)'
;MRADWVSLKVDSTTEDIWRRINRPHRALQLASILDGMLEFASAYEGELATETMLVEGLNDGEDHLREVADFLAELRPARAYLAVPTRPPAEEWVRPPVEGVINRAYQILSERLDDVEYLIGYEGNAFAFTGDAEEDLLSITAVHPMREEAVREFLARARADWSIVRKLLERGQLVETEYRGKNFYVRKLRGP
;
A
#
# COMPACT_ATOMS: atom_id res chain seq x y z
N MET A 1 17.31 -13.90 18.09
CA MET A 1 17.04 -12.46 18.36
C MET A 1 15.84 -12.35 19.28
N ARG A 2 15.56 -11.18 19.91
CA ARG A 2 14.46 -10.99 20.87
C ARG A 2 13.39 -9.99 20.42
N ALA A 3 13.35 -9.67 19.12
CA ALA A 3 12.28 -8.83 18.59
C ALA A 3 11.13 -9.75 18.17
N ASP A 4 9.92 -9.44 18.62
CA ASP A 4 8.70 -10.14 18.19
C ASP A 4 8.24 -9.66 16.80
N TRP A 5 8.59 -8.42 16.44
CA TRP A 5 8.24 -7.78 15.17
C TRP A 5 9.43 -7.03 14.58
N VAL A 6 9.66 -7.17 13.27
CA VAL A 6 10.63 -6.39 12.49
C VAL A 6 9.97 -5.91 11.20
N SER A 7 10.05 -4.61 10.93
CA SER A 7 9.63 -4.01 9.65
C SER A 7 10.86 -3.61 8.84
N LEU A 8 10.94 -4.08 7.58
CA LEU A 8 12.01 -3.78 6.64
C LEU A 8 11.53 -2.82 5.56
N LYS A 9 12.27 -1.74 5.33
CA LYS A 9 11.93 -0.77 4.28
C LYS A 9 12.49 -1.21 2.92
N VAL A 10 11.61 -1.35 1.93
CA VAL A 10 11.95 -1.76 0.56
C VAL A 10 11.25 -0.83 -0.43
N ASP A 11 11.80 0.36 -0.66
CA ASP A 11 11.22 1.33 -1.62
C ASP A 11 11.58 1.04 -3.07
N SER A 12 12.69 0.33 -3.31
CA SER A 12 13.17 -0.05 -4.63
C SER A 12 14.24 -1.13 -4.51
N THR A 13 14.30 -2.02 -5.50
CA THR A 13 15.39 -2.96 -5.73
C THR A 13 16.44 -2.40 -6.71
N THR A 14 16.21 -1.20 -7.25
CA THR A 14 17.12 -0.49 -8.16
C THR A 14 17.92 0.58 -7.39
N GLU A 15 19.25 0.48 -7.45
CA GLU A 15 20.19 1.31 -6.68
C GLU A 15 19.97 2.82 -6.88
N ASP A 16 19.81 3.28 -8.13
CA ASP A 16 19.66 4.71 -8.44
C ASP A 16 18.36 5.30 -7.86
N ILE A 17 17.27 4.53 -7.93
CA ILE A 17 15.97 4.92 -7.39
C ILE A 17 16.03 4.91 -5.86
N TRP A 18 16.56 3.83 -5.27
CA TRP A 18 16.76 3.72 -3.83
C TRP A 18 17.58 4.88 -3.27
N ARG A 19 18.68 5.29 -3.94
CA ARG A 19 19.48 6.44 -3.50
C ARG A 19 18.73 7.77 -3.60
N ARG A 20 17.91 7.97 -4.64
CA ARG A 20 17.07 9.18 -4.78
C ARG A 20 16.03 9.30 -3.67
N ILE A 21 15.39 8.17 -3.31
CA ILE A 21 14.34 8.12 -2.28
C ILE A 21 14.93 8.16 -0.88
N ASN A 22 15.81 7.20 -0.56
CA ASN A 22 16.27 6.95 0.81
C ASN A 22 17.45 7.81 1.23
N ARG A 23 18.18 8.41 0.28
CA ARG A 23 19.40 9.21 0.51
C ARG A 23 20.35 8.56 1.54
N PRO A 24 20.66 7.26 1.38
CA PRO A 24 21.46 6.51 2.33
C PRO A 24 22.90 7.02 2.33
N HIS A 25 23.65 6.72 3.39
CA HIS A 25 25.08 7.01 3.41
C HIS A 25 25.80 6.34 2.21
N ARG A 26 26.70 7.07 1.55
CA ARG A 26 27.35 6.65 0.28
C ARG A 26 28.07 5.30 0.33
N ALA A 27 28.49 4.86 1.51
CA ALA A 27 29.19 3.58 1.69
C ALA A 27 28.24 2.37 1.70
N LEU A 28 26.93 2.59 1.88
CA LEU A 28 25.93 1.52 1.82
C LEU A 28 25.69 1.12 0.37
N GLN A 29 25.53 -0.18 0.13
CA GLN A 29 25.25 -0.78 -1.18
C GLN A 29 23.89 -1.48 -1.08
N LEU A 30 22.96 -1.20 -2.01
CA LEU A 30 21.63 -1.78 -1.96
C LEU A 30 21.70 -3.31 -2.07
N ALA A 31 22.51 -3.83 -2.99
CA ALA A 31 22.66 -5.28 -3.17
C ALA A 31 23.00 -5.99 -1.85
N SER A 32 23.98 -5.49 -1.10
CA SER A 32 24.35 -6.07 0.20
C SER A 32 23.23 -5.95 1.26
N ILE A 33 22.42 -4.90 1.18
CA ILE A 33 21.26 -4.74 2.07
C ILE A 33 20.18 -5.76 1.72
N LEU A 34 19.85 -5.92 0.43
CA LEU A 34 18.86 -6.89 -0.04
C LEU A 34 19.29 -8.33 0.30
N ASP A 35 20.55 -8.68 0.05
CA ASP A 35 21.12 -9.99 0.42
C ASP A 35 21.02 -10.21 1.94
N GLY A 36 21.38 -9.20 2.73
CA GLY A 36 21.28 -9.25 4.19
C GLY A 36 19.85 -9.38 4.70
N MET A 37 18.86 -8.79 4.00
CA MET A 37 17.44 -8.95 4.32
C MET A 37 16.99 -10.40 4.10
N LEU A 38 17.40 -11.04 3.00
CA LEU A 38 17.10 -12.44 2.72
C LEU A 38 17.75 -13.38 3.75
N GLU A 39 19.03 -13.15 4.07
CA GLU A 39 19.74 -13.91 5.11
C GLU A 39 19.04 -13.75 6.47
N PHE A 40 18.68 -12.51 6.84
CA PHE A 40 17.95 -12.22 8.06
C PHE A 40 16.61 -12.96 8.10
N ALA A 41 15.80 -12.88 7.04
CA ALA A 41 14.49 -13.51 6.96
C ALA A 41 14.57 -15.04 7.07
N SER A 42 15.67 -15.65 6.63
CA SER A 42 15.86 -17.10 6.73
C SER A 42 16.02 -17.63 8.17
N ALA A 43 16.47 -16.77 9.09
CA ALA A 43 16.78 -17.12 10.47
C ALA A 43 15.89 -16.40 11.51
N TYR A 44 15.08 -15.44 11.08
CA TYR A 44 14.20 -14.67 11.95
C TYR A 44 12.87 -15.41 12.17
N GLU A 45 12.55 -15.69 13.43
CA GLU A 45 11.36 -16.46 13.83
C GLU A 45 10.18 -15.58 14.26
N GLY A 46 10.37 -14.26 14.37
CA GLY A 46 9.31 -13.32 14.70
C GLY A 46 8.51 -12.91 13.47
N GLU A 47 7.60 -11.95 13.63
CA GLU A 47 6.78 -11.44 12.55
C GLU A 47 7.57 -10.42 11.71
N LEU A 48 7.74 -10.74 10.42
CA LEU A 48 8.45 -9.89 9.47
C LEU A 48 7.42 -9.12 8.63
N ALA A 49 7.51 -7.81 8.64
CA ALA A 49 6.74 -6.95 7.75
C ALA A 49 7.67 -6.15 6.83
N THR A 50 7.11 -5.61 5.75
CA THR A 50 7.82 -4.66 4.90
C THR A 50 7.04 -3.39 4.65
N GLU A 51 7.75 -2.31 4.36
CA GLU A 51 7.17 -1.03 3.95
C GLU A 51 7.78 -0.54 2.64
N THR A 52 6.93 -0.26 1.66
CA THR A 52 7.29 0.30 0.35
C THR A 52 6.59 1.63 0.17
N MET A 53 7.33 2.74 0.13
CA MET A 53 6.78 4.08 -0.11
C MET A 53 6.84 4.43 -1.60
N LEU A 54 5.70 4.74 -2.22
CA LEU A 54 5.63 5.20 -3.60
C LEU A 54 5.74 6.72 -3.71
N VAL A 55 6.57 7.17 -4.64
CA VAL A 55 6.76 8.57 -5.01
C VAL A 55 6.43 8.72 -6.50
N GLU A 56 5.58 9.70 -6.80
CA GLU A 56 5.10 9.99 -8.15
C GLU A 56 6.27 10.14 -9.15
N GLY A 57 6.23 9.36 -10.24
CA GLY A 57 7.19 9.43 -11.33
C GLY A 57 8.61 8.97 -10.98
N LEU A 58 8.80 8.29 -9.85
CA LEU A 58 10.11 7.79 -9.40
C LEU A 58 10.15 6.27 -9.27
N ASN A 59 9.24 5.67 -8.50
CA ASN A 59 9.18 4.22 -8.29
C ASN A 59 7.76 3.64 -8.46
N ASP A 60 6.87 4.36 -9.13
CA ASP A 60 5.46 4.01 -9.32
C ASP A 60 5.13 3.42 -10.71
N GLY A 61 6.18 3.16 -11.50
CA GLY A 61 6.11 2.44 -12.77
C GLY A 61 5.89 0.94 -12.58
N GLU A 62 5.19 0.30 -13.53
CA GLU A 62 4.83 -1.12 -13.43
C GLU A 62 6.04 -2.05 -13.32
N ASP A 63 7.11 -1.82 -14.08
CA ASP A 63 8.31 -2.65 -14.04
C ASP A 63 8.97 -2.63 -12.66
N HIS A 64 9.15 -1.44 -12.07
CA HIS A 64 9.70 -1.32 -10.71
C HIS A 64 8.83 -1.97 -9.64
N LEU A 65 7.51 -1.84 -9.78
CA LEU A 65 6.57 -2.49 -8.86
C LEU A 65 6.66 -4.02 -8.94
N ARG A 66 6.87 -4.58 -10.15
CA ARG A 66 7.06 -6.02 -10.34
C ARG A 66 8.38 -6.49 -9.74
N GLU A 67 9.47 -5.75 -9.93
CA GLU A 67 10.77 -6.08 -9.31
C GLU A 67 10.69 -6.08 -7.78
N VAL A 68 10.02 -5.10 -7.18
CA VAL A 68 9.78 -5.06 -5.73
C VAL A 68 8.91 -6.23 -5.30
N ALA A 69 7.81 -6.52 -6.01
CA ALA A 69 6.94 -7.64 -5.69
C ALA A 69 7.67 -9.00 -5.77
N ASP A 70 8.54 -9.18 -6.76
CA ASP A 70 9.38 -10.37 -6.91
C ASP A 70 10.33 -10.55 -5.71
N PHE A 71 11.02 -9.48 -5.30
CA PHE A 71 11.89 -9.51 -4.14
C PHE A 71 11.13 -9.78 -2.83
N LEU A 72 9.98 -9.12 -2.63
CA LEU A 72 9.16 -9.34 -1.43
C LEU A 72 8.61 -10.77 -1.38
N ALA A 73 8.30 -11.37 -2.53
CA ALA A 73 7.86 -12.77 -2.59
C ALA A 73 8.98 -13.74 -2.19
N GLU A 74 10.25 -13.42 -2.47
CA GLU A 74 11.39 -14.19 -1.97
C GLU A 74 11.59 -14.01 -0.46
N LEU A 75 11.45 -12.76 0.02
CA LEU A 75 11.57 -12.39 1.42
C LEU A 75 10.48 -13.02 2.31
N ARG A 76 9.28 -13.25 1.75
CA ARG A 76 8.09 -13.84 2.41
C ARG A 76 7.70 -13.14 3.73
N PRO A 77 7.44 -11.82 3.72
CA PRO A 77 6.93 -11.15 4.91
C PRO A 77 5.53 -11.66 5.25
N ALA A 78 5.19 -11.61 6.55
CA ALA A 78 3.81 -11.80 7.02
C ALA A 78 2.88 -10.73 6.46
N ARG A 79 3.39 -9.51 6.24
CA ARG A 79 2.63 -8.38 5.69
C ARG A 79 3.50 -7.41 4.92
N ALA A 80 3.00 -6.93 3.77
CA ALA A 80 3.63 -5.88 2.99
C ALA A 80 2.77 -4.61 2.98
N TYR A 81 3.30 -3.52 3.54
CA TYR A 81 2.65 -2.23 3.55
C TYR A 81 3.06 -1.40 2.33
N LEU A 82 2.05 -0.88 1.64
CA LEU A 82 2.21 0.13 0.60
C LEU A 82 1.89 1.51 1.16
N ALA A 83 2.89 2.37 1.21
CA ALA A 83 2.81 3.73 1.73
C ALA A 83 2.93 4.78 0.63
N VAL A 84 2.50 6.00 0.94
CA VAL A 84 2.75 7.20 0.12
C VAL A 84 3.14 8.35 1.05
N PRO A 85 3.78 9.43 0.54
CA PRO A 85 3.97 10.65 1.29
C PRO A 85 2.63 11.24 1.78
N THR A 86 2.34 11.09 3.07
CA THR A 86 1.12 11.62 3.72
C THR A 86 1.35 12.88 4.56
N ARG A 87 2.62 13.22 4.80
CA ARG A 87 3.04 14.44 5.48
C ARG A 87 3.83 15.31 4.51
N PRO A 88 3.85 16.65 4.69
CA PRO A 88 4.66 17.54 3.87
C PRO A 88 6.11 17.03 3.81
N PRO A 89 6.62 16.67 2.63
CA PRO A 89 7.98 16.18 2.50
C PRO A 89 8.97 17.33 2.67
N ALA A 90 10.21 17.00 3.02
CA ALA A 90 11.29 17.98 3.07
C ALA A 90 11.62 18.60 1.70
N GLU A 91 11.15 17.98 0.62
CA GLU A 91 11.52 18.27 -0.75
C GLU A 91 10.25 18.52 -1.58
N GLU A 92 10.15 19.69 -2.20
CA GLU A 92 8.94 20.13 -2.91
C GLU A 92 8.56 19.26 -4.12
N TRP A 93 9.53 18.53 -4.69
CA TRP A 93 9.31 17.65 -5.83
C TRP A 93 8.68 16.31 -5.43
N VAL A 94 8.69 15.95 -4.14
CA VAL A 94 8.15 14.67 -3.67
C VAL A 94 6.63 14.80 -3.58
N ARG A 95 5.93 13.95 -4.32
CA ARG A 95 4.46 13.90 -4.36
C ARG A 95 3.96 12.46 -4.26
N PRO A 96 2.81 12.22 -3.61
CA PRO A 96 2.16 10.92 -3.68
C PRO A 96 1.62 10.68 -5.11
N PRO A 97 1.66 9.44 -5.62
CA PRO A 97 0.98 9.10 -6.87
C PRO A 97 -0.54 9.29 -6.75
N VAL A 98 -1.22 9.39 -7.90
CA VAL A 98 -2.70 9.42 -7.93
C VAL A 98 -3.31 8.06 -7.53
N GLU A 99 -4.56 8.03 -7.06
CA GLU A 99 -5.19 6.82 -6.50
C GLU A 99 -5.21 5.63 -7.47
N GLY A 100 -5.37 5.88 -8.77
CA GLY A 100 -5.30 4.82 -9.78
C GLY A 100 -3.93 4.15 -9.87
N VAL A 101 -2.84 4.90 -9.68
CA VAL A 101 -1.48 4.36 -9.64
C VAL A 101 -1.25 3.57 -8.36
N ILE A 102 -1.77 4.07 -7.23
CA ILE A 102 -1.69 3.39 -5.94
C ILE A 102 -2.45 2.06 -5.97
N ASN A 103 -3.66 2.04 -6.53
CA ASN A 103 -4.41 0.79 -6.73
C ASN A 103 -3.66 -0.17 -7.66
N ARG A 104 -3.10 0.32 -8.77
CA ARG A 104 -2.29 -0.52 -9.66
C ARG A 104 -1.13 -1.18 -8.90
N ALA A 105 -0.39 -0.41 -8.11
CA ALA A 105 0.70 -0.94 -7.29
C ALA A 105 0.21 -1.98 -6.29
N TYR A 106 -0.89 -1.69 -5.58
CA TYR A 106 -1.52 -2.65 -4.67
C TYR A 106 -1.86 -3.97 -5.37
N GLN A 107 -2.48 -3.91 -6.55
CA GLN A 107 -2.83 -5.12 -7.30
C GLN A 107 -1.58 -5.89 -7.76
N ILE A 108 -0.53 -5.22 -8.23
CA ILE A 108 0.72 -5.87 -8.64
C ILE A 108 1.38 -6.59 -7.46
N LEU A 109 1.44 -5.96 -6.28
CA LEU A 109 1.96 -6.57 -5.06
C LEU A 109 1.08 -7.77 -4.65
N SER A 110 -0.24 -7.60 -4.66
CA SER A 110 -1.22 -8.65 -4.30
C SER A 110 -1.25 -9.83 -5.28
N GLU A 111 -0.67 -9.71 -6.48
CA GLU A 111 -0.49 -10.84 -7.39
C GLU A 111 0.62 -11.80 -6.93
N ARG A 112 1.54 -11.33 -6.08
CA ARG A 112 2.72 -12.08 -5.64
C ARG A 112 2.78 -12.32 -4.14
N LEU A 113 2.05 -11.54 -3.35
CA LEU A 113 2.08 -11.53 -1.89
C LEU A 113 0.71 -11.88 -1.32
N ASP A 114 0.71 -12.59 -0.20
CA ASP A 114 -0.53 -13.06 0.44
C ASP A 114 -1.26 -11.95 1.22
N ASP A 115 -0.52 -11.04 1.86
CA ASP A 115 -1.08 -9.94 2.67
C ASP A 115 -0.44 -8.59 2.31
N VAL A 116 -1.23 -7.70 1.70
CA VAL A 116 -0.84 -6.35 1.30
C VAL A 116 -1.83 -5.36 1.91
N GLU A 117 -1.32 -4.34 2.58
CA GLU A 117 -2.14 -3.30 3.22
C GLU A 117 -1.63 -1.90 2.86
N TYR A 118 -2.52 -0.92 2.84
CA TYR A 118 -2.18 0.48 2.71
C TYR A 118 -1.73 1.07 4.04
N LEU A 119 -0.70 1.89 3.96
CA LEU A 119 -0.25 2.81 5.01
C LEU A 119 -0.33 4.25 4.50
N ILE A 120 -1.50 4.64 3.98
CA ILE A 120 -1.71 5.90 3.21
C ILE A 120 -2.62 6.93 3.91
N GLY A 121 -2.98 6.74 5.18
CA GLY A 121 -3.88 7.64 5.90
C GLY A 121 -3.98 7.38 7.40
N TYR A 122 -4.73 8.24 8.11
CA TYR A 122 -4.97 8.11 9.55
C TYR A 122 -5.95 6.97 9.84
N GLU A 123 -5.49 5.95 10.56
CA GLU A 123 -6.22 4.74 11.02
C GLU A 123 -7.21 5.02 12.18
N GLY A 124 -7.83 6.20 12.21
CA GLY A 124 -8.86 6.50 13.22
C GLY A 124 -10.12 5.69 12.96
N ASN A 125 -10.45 4.76 13.87
CA ASN A 125 -11.60 3.83 13.85
C ASN A 125 -11.59 2.68 12.83
N ALA A 126 -10.45 2.37 12.20
CA ALA A 126 -10.37 1.37 11.11
C ALA A 126 -10.81 -0.07 11.48
N PHE A 127 -10.99 -0.39 12.77
CA PHE A 127 -11.25 -1.74 13.26
C PHE A 127 -12.61 -1.96 13.94
N ALA A 128 -13.48 -0.95 13.98
CA ALA A 128 -14.81 -1.09 14.56
C ALA A 128 -15.85 -1.26 13.44
N PHE A 129 -16.54 -2.41 13.41
CA PHE A 129 -17.80 -2.51 12.70
C PHE A 129 -18.81 -1.65 13.49
N THR A 130 -19.05 -0.43 13.02
CA THR A 130 -19.85 0.54 13.77
C THR A 130 -21.35 0.30 13.58
N GLY A 131 -21.70 -0.56 12.61
CA GLY A 131 -23.07 -0.78 12.16
C GLY A 131 -23.54 0.31 11.20
N ASP A 132 -22.68 1.29 10.89
CA ASP A 132 -22.88 2.27 9.83
C ASP A 132 -22.10 1.82 8.58
N ALA A 133 -22.83 1.39 7.56
CA ALA A 133 -22.23 0.90 6.32
C ALA A 133 -21.37 1.95 5.58
N GLU A 134 -21.63 3.26 5.76
CA GLU A 134 -20.80 4.33 5.21
C GLU A 134 -19.45 4.40 5.93
N GLU A 135 -19.45 4.36 7.26
CA GLU A 135 -18.22 4.38 8.06
C GLU A 135 -17.39 3.10 7.86
N ASP A 136 -18.05 1.94 7.91
CA ASP A 136 -17.41 0.63 7.73
C ASP A 136 -16.74 0.50 6.34
N LEU A 137 -17.41 0.97 5.27
CA LEU A 137 -16.83 0.97 3.93
C LEU A 137 -15.59 1.87 3.85
N LEU A 138 -15.62 3.03 4.52
CA LEU A 138 -14.49 3.94 4.58
C LEU A 138 -13.33 3.38 5.42
N SER A 139 -13.62 2.63 6.48
CA SER A 139 -12.61 1.95 7.29
C SER A 139 -11.90 0.85 6.49
N ILE A 140 -12.65 0.01 5.78
CA ILE A 140 -12.06 -1.05 4.93
C ILE A 140 -11.23 -0.42 3.80
N THR A 141 -11.79 0.57 3.10
CA THR A 141 -11.10 1.19 1.95
C THR A 141 -9.88 2.04 2.33
N ALA A 142 -9.73 2.38 3.62
CA ALA A 142 -8.55 3.06 4.14
C ALA A 142 -7.30 2.15 4.15
N VAL A 143 -7.49 0.84 4.26
CA VAL A 143 -6.39 -0.14 4.33
C VAL A 143 -6.25 -0.99 3.07
N HIS A 144 -7.24 -1.06 2.18
CA HIS A 144 -7.05 -1.65 0.84
C HIS A 144 -8.16 -1.26 -0.16
N PRO A 145 -7.94 -1.37 -1.49
CA PRO A 145 -9.00 -1.22 -2.48
C PRO A 145 -10.06 -2.31 -2.34
N MET A 146 -11.32 -1.98 -2.64
CA MET A 146 -12.39 -2.97 -2.77
C MET A 146 -12.87 -3.08 -4.21
N ARG A 147 -12.95 -4.30 -4.75
CA ARG A 147 -13.59 -4.55 -6.05
C ARG A 147 -15.07 -4.20 -5.99
N GLU A 148 -15.64 -3.75 -7.11
CA GLU A 148 -17.07 -3.40 -7.18
C GLU A 148 -17.97 -4.54 -6.66
N GLU A 149 -17.70 -5.79 -7.04
CA GLU A 149 -18.48 -6.94 -6.58
C GLU A 149 -18.38 -7.13 -5.06
N ALA A 150 -17.19 -6.93 -4.49
CA ALA A 150 -16.97 -7.02 -3.05
C ALA A 150 -17.71 -5.89 -2.29
N VAL A 151 -17.77 -4.68 -2.86
CA VAL A 151 -18.56 -3.57 -2.30
C VAL A 151 -20.05 -3.92 -2.34
N ARG A 152 -20.55 -4.49 -3.44
CA ARG A 152 -21.95 -4.92 -3.57
C ARG A 152 -22.30 -5.98 -2.53
N GLU A 153 -21.45 -6.99 -2.35
CA GLU A 153 -21.64 -8.03 -1.33
C GLU A 153 -21.59 -7.47 0.09
N PHE A 154 -20.66 -6.56 0.38
CA PHE A 154 -20.56 -5.87 1.66
C PHE A 154 -21.85 -5.10 1.98
N LEU A 155 -22.34 -4.28 1.05
CA LEU A 155 -23.56 -3.50 1.23
C LEU A 155 -24.80 -4.40 1.41
N ALA A 156 -24.88 -5.51 0.67
CA ALA A 156 -25.97 -6.47 0.82
C ALA A 156 -25.99 -7.08 2.23
N ARG A 157 -24.82 -7.44 2.79
CA ARG A 157 -24.69 -7.94 4.17
C ARG A 157 -25.06 -6.88 5.20
N ALA A 158 -24.67 -5.62 4.95
CA ALA A 158 -25.01 -4.48 5.79
C ALA A 158 -26.47 -3.99 5.61
N ARG A 159 -27.25 -4.60 4.71
CA ARG A 159 -28.61 -4.17 4.34
C ARG A 159 -28.67 -2.71 3.87
N ALA A 160 -27.62 -2.27 3.18
CA ALA A 160 -27.46 -0.93 2.66
C ALA A 160 -27.54 -0.91 1.13
N ASP A 161 -27.76 0.28 0.56
CA ASP A 161 -27.90 0.48 -0.89
C ASP A 161 -26.67 1.17 -1.51
N TRP A 162 -26.51 1.01 -2.83
CA TRP A 162 -25.43 1.61 -3.61
C TRP A 162 -25.40 3.15 -3.57
N SER A 163 -26.50 3.80 -3.16
CA SER A 163 -26.55 5.24 -2.89
C SER A 163 -25.46 5.71 -1.92
N ILE A 164 -25.01 4.86 -0.97
CA ILE A 164 -23.87 5.18 -0.10
C ILE A 164 -22.59 5.42 -0.93
N VAL A 165 -22.29 4.52 -1.87
CA VAL A 165 -21.10 4.63 -2.74
C VAL A 165 -21.18 5.90 -3.58
N ARG A 166 -22.34 6.18 -4.20
CA ARG A 166 -22.53 7.40 -5.00
C ARG A 166 -22.28 8.66 -4.17
N LYS A 167 -22.85 8.73 -2.97
CA LYS A 167 -22.68 9.84 -2.03
C LYS A 167 -21.22 10.02 -1.61
N LEU A 168 -20.49 8.92 -1.39
CA LEU A 168 -19.07 8.97 -1.06
C LEU A 168 -18.19 9.43 -2.23
N LEU A 169 -18.52 9.03 -3.46
CA LEU A 169 -17.86 9.53 -4.68
C LEU A 169 -18.12 11.03 -4.88
N GLU A 170 -19.38 11.48 -4.74
CA GLU A 170 -19.77 12.88 -4.85
C GLU A 170 -19.07 13.78 -3.82
N ARG A 171 -18.85 13.27 -2.61
CA ARG A 171 -18.13 13.95 -1.53
C ARG A 171 -16.61 13.89 -1.67
N GLY A 172 -16.08 13.18 -2.68
CA GLY A 172 -14.65 12.96 -2.85
C GLY A 172 -14.02 12.18 -1.69
N GLN A 173 -14.78 11.29 -1.03
CA GLN A 173 -14.27 10.42 0.03
C GLN A 173 -13.83 9.05 -0.51
N LEU A 174 -14.39 8.64 -1.65
CA LEU A 174 -13.96 7.50 -2.46
C LEU A 174 -13.59 7.97 -3.86
N VAL A 175 -12.77 7.18 -4.54
CA VAL A 175 -12.45 7.28 -5.96
C VAL A 175 -12.69 5.93 -6.60
N GLU A 176 -13.35 5.94 -7.76
CA GLU A 176 -13.43 4.77 -8.63
C GLU A 176 -12.19 4.71 -9.52
N THR A 177 -11.55 3.55 -9.56
CA THR A 177 -10.36 3.29 -10.35
C THR A 177 -10.54 1.99 -11.13
N GLU A 178 -9.89 1.86 -12.28
CA GLU A 178 -9.92 0.64 -13.09
C GLU A 178 -8.56 -0.04 -13.08
N TYR A 179 -8.55 -1.36 -12.88
CA TYR A 179 -7.38 -2.20 -13.11
C TYR A 179 -7.78 -3.47 -13.87
N ARG A 180 -7.17 -3.68 -15.04
CA ARG A 180 -7.43 -4.82 -15.95
C ARG A 180 -8.93 -5.02 -16.25
N GLY A 181 -9.65 -3.94 -16.56
CA GLY A 181 -11.08 -3.98 -16.90
C GLY A 181 -12.02 -4.24 -15.72
N LYS A 182 -11.52 -4.12 -14.47
CA LYS A 182 -12.33 -4.25 -13.26
C LYS A 182 -12.30 -2.95 -12.46
N ASN A 183 -13.45 -2.59 -11.91
CA ASN A 183 -13.61 -1.41 -11.08
C ASN A 183 -13.24 -1.69 -9.62
N PHE A 184 -12.55 -0.73 -9.02
CA PHE A 184 -12.16 -0.72 -7.63
C PHE A 184 -12.50 0.62 -6.99
N TYR A 185 -12.98 0.56 -5.76
CA TYR A 185 -13.24 1.71 -4.91
C TYR A 185 -12.11 1.87 -3.92
N VAL A 186 -11.50 3.06 -3.92
CA VAL A 186 -10.30 3.38 -3.14
C VAL A 186 -10.58 4.64 -2.32
N ARG A 187 -10.01 4.71 -1.12
CA ARG A 187 -10.08 5.92 -0.30
C ARG A 187 -9.40 7.08 -1.03
N LYS A 188 -10.08 8.23 -1.10
CA LYS A 188 -9.45 9.44 -1.64
C LYS A 188 -8.28 9.86 -0.75
N LEU A 189 -7.12 10.13 -1.33
CA LEU A 189 -6.02 10.73 -0.59
C LEU A 189 -6.40 12.14 -0.14
N ARG A 190 -6.21 12.43 1.14
CA ARG A 190 -6.27 13.80 1.63
C ARG A 190 -5.00 14.49 1.15
N GLY A 191 -5.14 15.43 0.23
CA GLY A 191 -4.02 16.28 -0.19
C GLY A 191 -3.47 17.09 0.99
N PRO A 192 -2.21 17.56 0.90
CA PRO A 192 -1.67 18.55 1.83
C PRO A 192 -2.48 19.85 1.83
#